data_AF-A0A956DGW5-F1
#
_entry.id   AF-A0A956DGW5-F1
#
_cell.length_a   1.000
_cell.length_b   1.000
_cell.length_c   1.000
_cell.angle_alpha   90.00
_cell.angle_beta   90.00
_cell.angle_gamma   90.00
#
_symmetry.space_group_name_H-M   'P 1'
#
loop_
_entity.id
_entity.type
_entity.pdbx_description
1 polymer ?
#
loop_
_entity_poly.entity_id
_entity_poly.type
_entity_poly.pdbx_seq_one_letter_code
_entity_poly.pdbx_strand_id
1 'polypeptide(L)'
;DFEPVLGGEVGFGVLGYDRFGFLVRTAFFQNAKSDDESIRLRSAFEIGAEVQLQHAFRFGALPIRLGLGLGATYRPVKERRIQELLEIEPGCDPSAGPCAATYTRTRTDSDTDHRVLPTARFGVAFGGLAFAYTAAIDVDEPKRTTHTLTIGTGL
;
A
#
# COMPACT_ATOMS: atom_id res chain seq x y z
N ASP A 1 5.11 9.50 -8.25
CA ASP A 1 5.18 8.28 -9.07
C ASP A 1 4.12 7.30 -8.60
N PHE A 2 3.17 6.98 -9.47
CA PHE A 2 2.10 6.02 -9.20
C PHE A 2 2.48 4.73 -9.94
N GLU A 3 2.72 3.64 -9.21
CA GLU A 3 3.07 2.35 -9.81
C GLU A 3 1.79 1.50 -9.90
N PRO A 4 1.30 1.17 -11.11
CA PRO A 4 0.13 0.32 -11.25
C PRO A 4 0.49 -1.13 -10.88
N VAL A 5 -0.15 -1.65 -9.85
CA VAL A 5 0.02 -3.02 -9.38
C VAL A 5 -1.26 -3.79 -9.67
N LEU A 6 -1.15 -4.93 -10.35
CA LEU A 6 -2.27 -5.84 -10.55
C LEU A 6 -2.19 -6.94 -9.48
N GLY A 7 -3.30 -7.18 -8.79
CA GLY A 7 -3.36 -8.17 -7.75
C GLY A 7 -4.75 -8.77 -7.60
N GLY A 8 -4.81 -9.93 -6.96
CA GLY A 8 -6.06 -10.56 -6.55
C GLY A 8 -6.13 -10.62 -5.03
N GLU A 9 -7.36 -10.63 -4.53
CA GLU A 9 -7.65 -10.57 -3.12
C GLU A 9 -8.75 -11.58 -2.79
N VAL A 10 -8.52 -12.38 -1.76
CA VAL A 10 -9.49 -13.34 -1.24
C VAL A 10 -9.66 -13.08 0.26
N GLY A 11 -10.90 -13.08 0.74
CA GLY A 11 -11.20 -12.87 2.15
C GLY A 11 -12.22 -13.88 2.67
N PHE A 12 -12.03 -14.30 3.92
CA PHE A 12 -12.95 -15.17 4.66
C PHE A 12 -13.30 -14.48 5.98
N GLY A 13 -14.59 -14.40 6.29
CA GLY A 13 -15.05 -13.68 7.47
C GLY A 13 -16.34 -14.22 8.05
N VAL A 14 -16.53 -13.95 9.34
CA VAL A 14 -17.75 -14.26 10.07
C VAL A 14 -18.43 -12.95 10.43
N LEU A 15 -19.65 -12.77 9.94
CA LEU A 15 -20.53 -11.68 10.35
C LEU A 15 -21.39 -12.18 11.50
N GLY A 16 -21.24 -11.54 12.66
CA GLY A 16 -22.06 -11.79 13.84
C GLY A 16 -23.41 -11.08 13.77
N TYR A 17 -24.16 -11.17 14.88
CA TYR A 17 -25.38 -10.42 15.09
C TYR A 17 -25.09 -8.90 14.98
N ASP A 18 -26.00 -8.13 14.37
CA ASP A 18 -25.87 -6.69 14.09
C ASP A 18 -24.85 -6.25 13.03
N ARG A 19 -24.49 -7.13 12.08
CA ARG A 19 -23.67 -6.77 10.89
C ARG A 19 -22.25 -6.29 11.24
N PHE A 20 -21.81 -6.60 12.45
CA PHE A 20 -20.43 -6.54 12.89
C PHE A 20 -19.76 -7.88 12.60
N GLY A 21 -18.53 -7.88 12.10
CA GLY A 21 -17.83 -9.12 11.77
C GLY A 21 -16.33 -8.99 11.78
N PHE A 22 -15.69 -10.14 11.67
CA PHE A 22 -14.25 -10.25 11.50
C PHE A 22 -13.95 -10.83 10.12
N LEU A 23 -12.95 -10.26 9.45
CA LEU A 23 -12.54 -10.64 8.10
C LEU A 23 -11.02 -10.82 8.05
N VAL A 24 -10.57 -11.98 7.60
CA VAL A 24 -9.16 -12.21 7.24
C VAL A 24 -9.06 -12.14 5.73
N ARG A 25 -8.07 -11.42 5.23
CA ARG A 25 -7.81 -11.21 3.80
C ARG A 25 -6.39 -11.58 3.46
N THR A 26 -6.24 -12.21 2.32
CA THR A 26 -4.95 -12.45 1.69
C THR A 26 -4.97 -11.82 0.32
N ALA A 27 -3.97 -11.00 0.04
CA ALA A 27 -3.82 -10.36 -1.25
C ALA A 27 -2.45 -10.70 -1.83
N PHE A 28 -2.43 -10.96 -3.13
CA PHE A 28 -1.22 -11.17 -3.90
C PHE A 28 -1.12 -10.08 -4.94
N PHE A 29 0.02 -9.41 -4.94
CA PHE A 29 0.28 -8.27 -5.81
C PHE A 29 1.44 -8.62 -6.73
N GLN A 30 1.25 -8.45 -8.03
CA GLN A 30 2.32 -8.53 -9.00
C GLN A 30 2.63 -7.12 -9.48
N ASN A 31 3.83 -6.65 -9.14
CA ASN A 31 4.34 -5.40 -9.66
C ASN A 31 5.09 -5.69 -10.98
N ALA A 32 4.55 -5.19 -12.10
CA ALA A 32 5.22 -5.29 -13.39
C ALA A 32 6.03 -4.00 -13.61
N LYS A 33 7.25 -3.96 -13.07
CA LYS A 33 8.15 -2.83 -13.31
C LYS A 33 8.89 -3.08 -14.62
N SER A 34 8.69 -2.20 -15.58
CA SER A 34 9.51 -2.10 -16.80
C SER A 34 10.63 -1.11 -16.52
N ASP A 35 11.71 -1.57 -15.88
CA ASP A 35 13.01 -0.91 -16.04
C ASP A 35 13.70 -1.57 -17.25
N ASP A 36 14.51 -0.80 -18.00
CA ASP A 36 15.13 -1.13 -19.31
C ASP A 36 15.91 -2.46 -19.40
N GLU A 37 16.01 -3.22 -18.31
CA GLU A 37 16.52 -4.58 -18.30
C GLU A 37 15.64 -5.49 -17.42
N SER A 38 15.09 -6.53 -18.05
CA SER A 38 14.35 -7.66 -17.45
C SER A 38 13.11 -7.28 -16.64
N ILE A 39 11.93 -7.70 -17.12
CA ILE A 39 10.68 -7.66 -16.35
C ILE A 39 10.85 -8.57 -15.13
N ARG A 40 11.18 -8.00 -13.97
CA ARG A 40 11.23 -8.74 -12.72
C ARG A 40 9.80 -8.84 -12.18
N LEU A 41 9.19 -10.01 -12.36
CA LEU A 41 7.94 -10.37 -11.69
C LEU A 41 8.22 -10.48 -10.19
N ARG A 42 7.79 -9.46 -9.43
CA ARG A 42 7.89 -9.47 -7.97
C ARG A 42 6.51 -9.67 -7.38
N SER A 43 6.31 -10.82 -6.75
CA SER A 43 5.09 -11.16 -6.04
C SER A 43 5.20 -10.68 -4.59
N ALA A 44 4.42 -9.68 -4.21
CA ALA A 44 4.24 -9.31 -2.81
C ALA A 44 3.00 -10.03 -2.28
N PHE A 45 3.15 -10.70 -1.15
CA PHE A 45 2.05 -11.34 -0.42
C PHE A 45 1.71 -10.49 0.80
N GLU A 46 0.41 -10.23 0.98
CA GLU A 46 -0.12 -9.46 2.11
C GLU A 46 -1.17 -10.29 2.85
N ILE A 47 -1.12 -10.24 4.18
CA ILE A 47 -2.14 -10.83 5.05
C ILE A 47 -2.75 -9.72 5.89
N GLY A 48 -4.05 -9.45 5.70
CA GLY A 48 -4.84 -8.51 6.47
C GLY A 48 -5.79 -9.21 7.44
N ALA A 49 -5.97 -8.60 8.61
CA ALA A 49 -7.07 -8.92 9.51
C ALA A 49 -7.83 -7.63 9.83
N GLU A 50 -9.13 -7.64 9.62
CA GLU A 50 -10.00 -6.46 9.72
C GLU A 50 -11.26 -6.80 10.53
N VAL A 51 -11.66 -5.88 11.39
CA VAL A 51 -13.00 -5.83 11.98
C VAL A 51 -13.86 -4.98 11.05
N GLN A 52 -15.03 -5.48 10.68
CA GLN A 52 -15.92 -4.82 9.74
C GLN A 52 -17.30 -4.52 10.32
N LEU A 53 -17.79 -3.34 9.99
CA LEU A 53 -19.18 -2.93 10.15
C LEU A 53 -19.81 -2.85 8.77
N GLN A 54 -20.91 -3.56 8.56
CA GLN A 54 -21.65 -3.53 7.29
C GLN A 54 -23.04 -2.92 7.48
N HIS A 55 -23.44 -2.06 6.54
CA HIS A 55 -24.79 -1.50 6.50
C HIS A 55 -25.43 -1.75 5.14
N ALA A 56 -26.51 -2.54 5.13
CA ALA A 56 -27.28 -2.82 3.93
C ALA A 56 -28.57 -1.97 3.90
N PHE A 57 -28.84 -1.38 2.75
CA PHE A 57 -30.09 -0.67 2.44
C PHE A 57 -30.49 -0.90 0.99
N ARG A 58 -31.67 -0.41 0.61
CA ARG A 58 -32.21 -0.55 -0.76
C ARG A 58 -32.59 0.81 -1.28
N PHE A 59 -32.25 1.08 -2.54
CA PHE A 59 -32.77 2.22 -3.29
C PHE A 59 -33.64 1.66 -4.43
N GLY A 60 -34.96 1.65 -4.22
CA GLY A 60 -35.89 0.90 -5.09
C GLY A 60 -35.59 -0.60 -5.08
N ALA A 61 -35.35 -1.18 -6.27
CA ALA A 61 -34.98 -2.58 -6.44
C ALA A 61 -33.48 -2.85 -6.28
N LEU A 62 -32.64 -1.80 -6.18
CA LEU A 62 -31.19 -1.95 -6.14
C LEU A 62 -30.71 -2.21 -4.69
N PRO A 63 -30.13 -3.38 -4.38
CA PRO A 63 -29.50 -3.60 -3.09
C PRO A 63 -28.16 -2.85 -3.04
N ILE A 64 -27.96 -2.08 -1.97
CA ILE A 64 -26.73 -1.35 -1.69
C ILE A 64 -26.17 -1.83 -0.34
N ARG A 65 -24.87 -2.10 -0.29
CA ARG A 65 -24.16 -2.42 0.96
C ARG A 65 -22.98 -1.49 1.13
N LEU A 66 -22.86 -0.88 2.29
CA LEU A 66 -21.68 -0.13 2.72
C LEU A 66 -20.92 -0.96 3.74
N GLY A 67 -19.60 -0.93 3.67
CA GLY A 67 -18.70 -1.60 4.60
C GLY A 67 -17.64 -0.63 5.08
N LEU A 68 -17.38 -0.65 6.38
CA LEU A 68 -16.25 0.02 7.00
C LEU A 68 -15.42 -1.05 7.71
N GLY A 69 -14.13 -1.13 7.39
CA GLY A 69 -13.19 -2.05 7.99
C GLY A 69 -12.04 -1.30 8.65
N LEU A 70 -11.65 -1.72 9.85
CA LEU A 70 -10.43 -1.27 10.51
C LEU A 70 -9.62 -2.50 10.91
N GLY A 71 -8.32 -2.44 10.70
CA GLY A 71 -7.49 -3.63 10.88
C GLY A 71 -6.01 -3.36 10.82
N ALA A 72 -5.28 -4.42 10.52
CA ALA A 72 -3.87 -4.35 10.21
C ALA A 72 -3.55 -5.28 9.04
N THR A 73 -2.54 -4.92 8.25
CA THR A 73 -1.99 -5.74 7.18
C THR A 73 -0.51 -5.98 7.42
N TYR A 74 -0.11 -7.24 7.33
CA TYR A 74 1.28 -7.63 7.23
C TYR A 74 1.70 -7.55 5.76
N ARG A 75 2.73 -6.75 5.46
CA ARG A 75 3.25 -6.60 4.10
C ARG A 75 4.75 -6.33 4.08
N PRO A 76 5.44 -6.67 2.98
CA PRO A 76 6.77 -6.13 2.70
C PRO A 76 6.65 -4.63 2.42
N VAL A 77 7.46 -3.82 3.10
CA VAL A 77 7.63 -2.38 2.88
C VAL A 77 8.99 -2.15 2.24
N LYS A 78 9.02 -1.29 1.21
CA LYS A 78 10.26 -0.91 0.54
C LYS A 78 10.97 0.15 1.35
N GLU A 79 12.18 -0.14 1.81
CA GLU A 79 13.01 0.86 2.46
C GLU A 79 13.86 1.57 1.39
N ARG A 80 13.66 2.88 1.26
CA ARG A 80 14.37 3.72 0.28
C ARG A 80 15.36 4.61 1.02
N ARG A 81 16.65 4.29 0.93
CA ARG A 81 17.72 5.13 1.47
C ARG A 81 18.34 5.96 0.35
N ILE A 82 18.27 7.28 0.51
CA ILE A 82 18.96 8.23 -0.36
C ILE A 82 20.11 8.81 0.47
N GLN A 83 21.34 8.58 0.02
CA GLN A 83 22.51 9.19 0.62
C GLN A 83 23.07 10.23 -0.37
N GLU A 84 23.18 11.46 0.12
CA GLU A 84 23.72 12.58 -0.64
C GLU A 84 25.05 12.95 -0.02
N LEU A 85 26.11 12.84 -0.80
CA LEU A 85 27.46 13.14 -0.38
C LEU A 85 27.98 14.29 -1.24
N LEU A 86 28.36 15.38 -0.58
CA LEU A 86 29.04 16.50 -1.21
C LEU A 86 30.50 16.46 -0.78
N GLU A 87 31.38 16.06 -1.70
CA GLU A 87 32.81 16.02 -1.45
C GLU A 87 33.45 17.27 -2.05
N ILE A 88 34.08 18.07 -1.20
CA ILE A 88 34.86 19.24 -1.59
C ILE A 88 36.28 18.79 -1.89
N GLU A 89 36.88 19.35 -2.93
CA GLU A 89 38.27 19.06 -3.29
C GLU A 89 39.22 19.20 -2.08
N PRO A 90 40.06 18.18 -1.78
CA PRO A 90 40.91 18.19 -0.60
C PRO A 90 41.89 19.38 -0.62
N GLY A 91 41.88 20.18 0.44
CA GLY A 91 42.77 21.34 0.56
C GLY A 91 42.26 22.62 -0.10
N CYS A 92 41.04 22.62 -0.65
CA CYS A 92 40.40 23.85 -1.10
C CYS A 92 39.78 24.62 0.08
N ASP A 93 40.12 25.91 0.20
CA ASP A 93 39.49 26.83 1.15
C ASP A 93 38.32 27.56 0.45
N PRO A 94 37.06 27.25 0.81
CA PRO A 94 35.89 27.86 0.18
C PRO A 94 35.73 29.35 0.45
N SER A 95 36.52 29.92 1.37
CA SER A 95 36.55 31.37 1.63
C SER A 95 37.52 32.14 0.72
N ALA A 96 38.46 31.44 0.06
CA ALA A 96 39.48 32.03 -0.80
C ALA A 96 39.12 31.99 -2.31
N GLY A 97 38.11 31.21 -2.70
CA GLY A 97 37.63 31.10 -4.09
C GLY A 97 36.63 29.95 -4.29
N PRO A 98 36.03 29.82 -5.49
CA PRO A 98 35.11 28.72 -5.78
C PRO A 98 35.84 27.38 -5.83
N CYS A 99 35.47 26.46 -4.93
CA CYS A 99 35.97 25.09 -4.92
C CYS A 99 35.21 24.19 -5.88
N ALA A 100 35.91 23.26 -6.53
CA ALA A 100 35.25 22.14 -7.18
C ALA A 100 34.59 21.24 -6.13
N ALA A 101 33.33 20.90 -6.34
CA ALA A 101 32.58 19.99 -5.50
C ALA A 101 32.04 18.85 -6.35
N THR A 102 32.28 17.62 -5.90
CA THR A 102 31.67 16.44 -6.52
C THR A 102 30.43 16.09 -5.73
N TYR A 103 29.28 16.15 -6.40
CA TYR A 103 28.02 15.70 -5.85
C TYR A 103 27.79 14.25 -6.23
N THR A 104 27.79 13.38 -5.22
CA THR A 104 27.47 11.96 -5.40
C THR A 104 26.16 11.64 -4.71
N ARG A 105 25.22 11.08 -5.48
CA ARG A 105 23.93 10.62 -4.96
C ARG A 105 23.85 9.10 -5.07
N THR A 106 24.01 8.41 -3.96
CA THR A 106 23.85 6.95 -3.91
C THR A 106 22.42 6.60 -3.47
N ARG A 107 21.76 5.79 -4.30
CA ARG A 107 20.42 5.27 -4.04
C ARG A 107 20.54 3.81 -3.65
N THR A 108 20.13 3.48 -2.42
CA THR A 108 20.05 2.10 -1.96
C THR A 108 18.59 1.77 -1.71
N ASP A 109 18.02 0.91 -2.54
CA ASP A 109 16.69 0.35 -2.34
C ASP A 109 16.89 -1.00 -1.61
N SER A 110 16.46 -1.10 -0.34
CA SER A 110 16.46 -2.34 0.43
C SER A 110 15.06 -2.92 0.42
N ASP A 111 14.94 -4.13 -0.13
CA ASP A 111 13.65 -4.77 -0.43
C ASP A 111 13.43 -5.97 0.51
N THR A 112 13.29 -5.77 1.82
CA THR A 112 12.93 -6.89 2.72
C THR A 112 12.45 -6.52 4.11
N ASP A 113 12.06 -5.27 4.40
CA ASP A 113 11.51 -4.98 5.72
C ASP A 113 10.03 -5.39 5.78
N HIS A 114 9.70 -6.29 6.70
CA HIS A 114 8.36 -6.82 6.87
C HIS A 114 7.67 -6.11 8.02
N ARG A 115 6.59 -5.40 7.72
CA ARG A 115 5.91 -4.56 8.71
C ARG A 115 4.43 -4.89 8.80
N VAL A 116 3.89 -4.67 10.00
CA VAL A 116 2.45 -4.68 10.26
C VAL A 116 1.97 -3.24 10.25
N LEU A 117 1.13 -2.91 9.28
CA LEU A 117 0.61 -1.56 9.09
C LEU A 117 -0.88 -1.51 9.48
N PRO A 118 -1.31 -0.52 10.26
CA PRO A 118 -2.74 -0.29 10.47
C PRO A 118 -3.44 0.02 9.13
N THR A 119 -4.65 -0.51 8.98
CA THR A 119 -5.45 -0.37 7.77
C THR A 119 -6.85 0.16 8.05
N ALA A 120 -7.34 0.96 7.10
CA ALA A 120 -8.73 1.35 7.01
C ALA A 120 -9.27 0.98 5.63
N ARG A 121 -10.47 0.40 5.60
CA ARG A 121 -11.15 -0.01 4.37
C ARG A 121 -12.55 0.57 4.32
N PHE A 122 -12.89 1.12 3.16
CA PHE A 122 -14.26 1.51 2.82
C PHE A 122 -14.72 0.67 1.63
N GLY A 123 -15.85 0.00 1.77
CA GLY A 123 -16.43 -0.83 0.73
C GLY A 123 -17.84 -0.35 0.36
N VAL A 124 -18.18 -0.46 -0.91
CA VAL A 124 -19.55 -0.32 -1.38
C VAL A 124 -19.88 -1.37 -2.41
N ALA A 125 -21.05 -2.00 -2.30
CA ALA A 125 -21.55 -2.94 -3.29
C ALA A 125 -22.94 -2.53 -3.80
N PHE A 126 -23.14 -2.65 -5.10
CA PHE A 126 -24.38 -2.35 -5.81
C PHE A 126 -24.68 -3.47 -6.81
N GLY A 127 -25.83 -4.13 -6.68
CA GLY A 127 -26.35 -5.02 -7.74
C GLY A 127 -25.39 -6.12 -8.23
N GLY A 128 -24.46 -6.59 -7.39
CA GLY A 128 -23.48 -7.64 -7.72
C GLY A 128 -22.04 -7.14 -7.92
N LEU A 129 -21.85 -5.84 -8.16
CA LEU A 129 -20.53 -5.21 -8.22
C LEU A 129 -20.13 -4.71 -6.82
N ALA A 130 -18.85 -4.84 -6.48
CA ALA A 130 -18.27 -4.35 -5.24
C ALA A 130 -17.01 -3.53 -5.54
N PHE A 131 -16.93 -2.36 -4.92
CA PHE A 131 -15.76 -1.50 -4.91
C PHE A 131 -15.28 -1.40 -3.49
N ALA A 132 -13.97 -1.37 -3.32
CA ALA A 132 -13.42 -1.06 -2.03
C ALA A 132 -12.12 -0.29 -2.14
N TYR A 133 -11.96 0.66 -1.25
CA TYR A 133 -10.76 1.45 -1.07
C TYR A 133 -10.12 1.05 0.24
N THR A 134 -8.84 0.70 0.21
CA THR A 134 -8.05 0.35 1.39
C THR A 134 -6.86 1.29 1.49
N ALA A 135 -6.65 1.85 2.68
CA ALA A 135 -5.47 2.63 3.02
C ALA A 135 -4.68 1.89 4.09
N ALA A 136 -3.41 1.61 3.81
CA ALA A 136 -2.45 1.12 4.79
C ALA A 136 -1.53 2.28 5.18
N ILE A 137 -1.42 2.53 6.48
CA ILE A 137 -0.71 3.69 7.02
C ILE A 137 0.63 3.22 7.59
N ASP A 138 1.73 3.79 7.10
CA ASP A 138 3.03 3.63 7.73
C ASP A 138 3.09 4.47 9.00
N VAL A 139 3.25 3.82 10.16
CA VAL A 139 3.25 4.50 11.46
C VAL A 139 4.54 5.30 11.66
N ASP A 140 5.65 4.84 11.09
CA ASP A 140 6.96 5.50 11.20
C ASP A 140 7.04 6.70 10.26
N GLU A 141 6.39 6.61 9.09
CA GLU A 141 6.27 7.69 8.12
C GLU A 141 4.81 7.92 7.71
N PRO A 142 3.96 8.61 8.50
CA PRO A 142 2.51 8.77 8.22
C PRO A 142 2.15 9.42 6.89
N LYS A 143 3.12 10.08 6.24
CA LYS A 143 2.98 10.66 4.90
C LYS A 143 3.10 9.61 3.77
N ARG A 144 3.62 8.42 4.08
CA ARG A 144 3.72 7.27 3.16
C ARG A 144 2.56 6.32 3.42
N THR A 145 1.40 6.68 2.90
CA THR A 145 0.22 5.81 2.89
C THR A 145 0.15 5.03 1.57
N THR A 146 -0.09 3.73 1.66
CA THR A 146 -0.38 2.91 0.48
C THR A 146 -1.88 2.84 0.28
N HIS A 147 -2.32 3.08 -0.96
CA HIS A 147 -3.74 3.12 -1.30
C HIS A 147 -4.04 2.07 -2.36
N THR A 148 -5.03 1.22 -2.10
CA THR A 148 -5.45 0.15 -2.98
C THR A 148 -6.93 0.32 -3.32
N LEU A 149 -7.24 0.32 -4.61
CA LEU A 149 -8.62 0.26 -5.11
C LEU A 149 -8.90 -1.16 -5.62
N THR A 150 -9.81 -1.86 -4.97
CA THR A 150 -10.28 -3.19 -5.37
C THR A 150 -11.62 -3.05 -6.08
N ILE A 151 -11.76 -3.74 -7.21
CA ILE A 151 -13.02 -3.92 -7.94
C ILE A 151 -13.28 -5.42 -8.00
N GLY A 152 -14.49 -5.84 -7.65
CA GLY A 152 -14.84 -7.25 -7.62
C GLY A 152 -16.34 -7.46 -7.62
N THR A 153 -16.72 -8.68 -7.27
CA THR A 153 -18.13 -9.08 -7.15
C THR A 153 -18.40 -9.57 -5.74
N GLY A 154 -19.42 -9.02 -5.11
CA GLY A 154 -19.82 -9.37 -3.73
C GLY A 154 -18.98 -8.71 -2.62
N LEU A 155 -19.67 -8.40 -1.51
CA LEU A 155 -19.14 -8.13 -0.17
C LEU A 155 -19.75 -9.15 0.79
#